data_AF-A0A7W0UQK1-F1
#
_entry.id   AF-A0A7W0UQK1-F1
#
_cell.length_a   1.000
_cell.length_b   1.000
_cell.length_c   1.000
_cell.angle_alpha   90.00
_cell.angle_beta   90.00
_cell.angle_gamma   90.00
#
_symmetry.space_group_name_H-M   'P 1'
#
loop_
_entity.id
_entity.type
_entity.pdbx_description
1 polymer ?
#
loop_
_entity_poly.entity_id
_entity_poly.type
_entity_poly.pdbx_seq_one_letter_code
_entity_poly.pdbx_strand_id
1 'polypeptide(L)' 'YLDGNKRDAAAAIPDSFIDEVALVGPKERLAERVDAWRESGAGSLLVSTQQPEALRALAEIVL' A
#
# COMPACT_ATOMS: atom_id res chain seq x y z
N TYR A 1 9.71 8.07 -17.31
CA TYR A 1 10.10 6.66 -17.07
C TYR A 1 10.69 6.05 -18.33
N LEU A 2 10.03 6.19 -19.49
CA LEU A 2 10.51 5.65 -20.78
C LEU A 2 11.79 6.33 -21.29
N ASP A 3 12.00 7.60 -20.96
CA ASP A 3 13.25 8.33 -21.26
C ASP A 3 14.40 8.01 -20.28
N GLY A 4 14.30 6.91 -19.51
CA GLY A 4 15.34 6.45 -18.59
C GLY A 4 15.45 7.20 -17.26
N ASN A 5 14.87 8.40 -17.15
CA ASN A 5 14.86 9.16 -15.90
C ASN A 5 13.74 8.67 -14.96
N LYS A 6 14.10 7.73 -14.08
CA LYS A 6 13.18 7.11 -13.11
C LYS A 6 12.84 8.00 -11.92
N ARG A 7 13.74 8.91 -11.51
CA ARG A 7 13.52 9.78 -10.33
C ARG A 7 12.44 10.81 -10.62
N ASP A 8 12.55 11.50 -11.76
CA ASP A 8 11.56 12.52 -12.13
C ASP A 8 10.20 11.88 -12.41
N ALA A 9 10.20 10.66 -12.97
CA ALA A 9 8.97 9.90 -13.16
C ALA A 9 8.29 9.53 -11.84
N ALA A 10 9.05 9.13 -10.82
CA ALA A 10 8.50 8.83 -9.50
C ALA A 10 7.97 10.09 -8.81
N ALA A 11 8.69 11.22 -8.93
CA ALA A 11 8.25 12.50 -8.38
C ALA A 11 6.97 13.05 -9.04
N ALA A 12 6.67 12.63 -10.27
CA ALA A 12 5.45 13.02 -10.97
C ALA A 12 4.21 12.21 -10.54
N ILE A 13 4.38 11.11 -9.80
CA ILE A 13 3.26 10.30 -9.30
C ILE A 13 2.70 10.99 -8.05
N PRO A 14 1.41 11.36 -8.03
CA PRO A 14 0.78 11.92 -6.84
C PRO A 14 0.70 10.91 -5.69
N ASP A 15 0.86 11.37 -4.45
CA ASP A 15 0.69 10.52 -3.26
C ASP A 15 -0.72 9.89 -3.19
N SER A 16 -1.74 10.61 -3.68
CA SER A 16 -3.11 10.09 -3.75
C SER A 16 -3.23 8.87 -4.66
N PHE A 17 -2.42 8.79 -5.72
CA PHE A 17 -2.39 7.60 -6.58
C PHE A 17 -1.81 6.40 -5.82
N ILE A 18 -0.78 6.61 -5.00
CA ILE A 18 -0.21 5.55 -4.16
C ILE A 18 -1.26 5.02 -3.18
N ASP A 19 -2.09 5.89 -2.61
CA ASP A 19 -3.16 5.47 -1.70
C ASP A 19 -4.22 4.58 -2.36
N GLU A 20 -4.47 4.79 -3.65
CA GLU A 20 -5.43 3.98 -4.42
C GLU A 20 -4.86 2.60 -4.78
N VAL A 21 -3.54 2.50 -4.98
CA VAL A 21 -2.91 1.27 -5.53
C VAL A 21 -2.06 0.49 -4.53
N ALA A 22 -1.80 1.05 -3.35
CA ALA A 22 -0.96 0.40 -2.34
C ALA A 22 -1.34 0.76 -0.90
N LEU A 23 -1.29 -0.24 -0.02
CA LEU A 23 -1.38 -0.05 1.43
C LEU A 23 0.03 0.15 2.01
N VAL A 24 0.45 1.41 2.15
CA VAL A 24 1.79 1.78 2.66
C VAL A 24 1.68 2.86 3.72
N GLY A 25 2.46 2.72 4.80
CA GLY A 25 2.59 3.72 5.85
C GLY A 25 2.57 3.12 7.26
N PRO A 26 2.38 3.98 8.28
CA PRO A 26 2.27 3.52 9.67
C PRO A 26 1.00 2.70 9.88
N LYS A 27 0.98 1.91 10.97
CA LYS A 27 -0.10 0.96 11.27
C LYS A 27 -1.49 1.63 11.28
N GLU A 28 -1.59 2.82 11.86
CA GLU A 28 -2.84 3.57 11.97
C GLU A 28 -3.42 3.89 10.59
N ARG A 29 -2.55 4.31 9.65
CA ARG A 29 -2.94 4.60 8.26
C ARG A 29 -3.41 3.34 7.52
N LEU A 30 -2.78 2.20 7.77
CA LEU A 30 -3.18 0.93 7.17
C LEU A 30 -4.58 0.53 7.67
N ALA A 31 -4.85 0.70 8.97
CA ALA A 31 -6.14 0.37 9.57
C ALA A 31 -7.29 1.21 8.99
N GLU A 32 -7.08 2.51 8.76
CA GLU A 32 -8.09 3.38 8.15
C GLU A 32 -8.44 3.02 6.70
N ARG A 33 -7.52 2.38 5.97
CA ARG A 33 -7.65 2.15 4.53
C ARG A 33 -8.00 0.71 4.17
N VAL A 34 -7.74 -0.25 5.05
CA VAL A 34 -7.94 -1.67 4.75
C VAL A 34 -9.41 -2.00 4.43
N ASP A 35 -10.36 -1.27 5.02
CA ASP A 35 -11.79 -1.51 4.83
C ASP A 35 -12.23 -1.22 3.39
N ALA A 36 -11.74 -0.13 2.79
CA ALA A 36 -11.99 0.16 1.37
C ALA A 36 -11.48 -0.96 0.45
N TRP A 37 -10.39 -1.62 0.83
CA TRP A 37 -9.86 -2.76 0.09
C TRP A 37 -10.69 -4.03 0.30
N ARG A 38 -11.26 -4.23 1.49
CA ARG A 38 -12.23 -5.32 1.73
C ARG A 38 -13.50 -5.13 0.90
N GLU A 39 -13.95 -3.89 0.74
CA GLU A 39 -15.13 -3.55 -0.05
C GLU A 39 -14.89 -3.59 -1.57
N SER A 40 -13.63 -3.64 -2.02
CA SER A 40 -13.27 -3.68 -3.46
C SER A 40 -13.72 -4.95 -4.20
N GLY A 41 -14.12 -6.00 -3.48
CA GLY A 41 -14.43 -7.32 -4.04
C GLY A 41 -13.20 -8.19 -4.32
N ALA A 42 -11.99 -7.74 -3.98
CA ALA A 42 -10.79 -8.55 -4.02
C ALA A 42 -10.87 -9.72 -3.02
N GLY A 43 -10.64 -10.95 -3.50
CA GLY A 43 -10.63 -12.15 -2.66
C GLY A 43 -9.33 -12.39 -1.90
N SER A 44 -8.26 -11.67 -2.25
CA SER A 44 -6.95 -11.76 -1.62
C SER A 44 -6.18 -10.45 -1.74
N LEU A 45 -5.27 -10.23 -0.78
CA LEU A 45 -4.35 -9.09 -0.77
C LEU A 45 -2.91 -9.60 -0.71
N LEU A 46 -2.09 -9.20 -1.68
CA LEU A 46 -0.68 -9.57 -1.72
C LEU A 46 0.12 -8.63 -0.81
N VAL A 47 0.77 -9.20 0.20
CA VAL A 47 1.68 -8.44 1.08
C VAL A 47 3.12 -8.64 0.59
N SER A 48 3.69 -7.60 -0.02
CA SER A 48 5.10 -7.58 -0.42
C SER A 48 5.92 -6.75 0.57
N THR A 49 6.63 -7.42 1.48
CA THR A 49 7.47 -6.75 2.47
C THR A 49 8.65 -7.62 2.88
N GLN A 50 9.75 -6.96 3.27
CA GLN A 50 10.90 -7.60 3.93
C GLN A 50 10.91 -7.32 5.44
N GLN A 51 9.90 -6.64 5.97
CA GLN A 51 9.81 -6.21 7.36
C GLN A 51 8.85 -7.12 8.14
N PRO A 52 9.35 -7.93 9.10
CA PRO A 52 8.50 -8.77 9.94
C PRO A 52 7.46 -7.97 10.74
N GLU A 53 7.78 -6.74 11.12
CA GLU A 53 6.90 -5.83 11.86
C GLU A 53 5.69 -5.42 11.02
N ALA A 54 5.89 -5.21 9.72
CA ALA A 54 4.80 -4.90 8.79
C ALA A 54 3.83 -6.09 8.65
N LEU A 55 4.34 -7.32 8.63
CA LEU A 55 3.51 -8.53 8.62
C LEU A 55 2.67 -8.64 9.90
N ARG A 56 3.27 -8.39 11.08
CA ARG A 56 2.54 -8.40 12.35
C ARG A 56 1.47 -7.31 12.41
N ALA A 57 1.81 -6.08 12.00
CA ALA A 57 0.89 -4.97 11.97
C ALA A 57 -0.32 -5.25 11.07
N LEU A 58 -0.08 -5.80 9.87
CA LEU A 58 -1.17 -6.21 8.97
C LEU A 58 -2.02 -7.32 9.57
N ALA A 59 -1.40 -8.35 10.17
CA ALA A 59 -2.12 -9.43 10.85
C ALA A 59 -3.04 -8.88 11.95
N GLU A 60 -2.56 -7.97 12.80
CA GLU A 60 -3.36 -7.34 13.86
C GLU A 60 -4.51 -6.47 13.35
N ILE A 61 -4.40 -5.96 12.12
CA ILE A 61 -5.46 -5.15 11.48
C ILE A 61 -6.52 -6.05 10.84
N VAL A 62 -6.12 -7.19 10.27
CA VAL A 62 -6.99 -7.98 9.36
C VAL A 62 -7.53 -9.29 9.91
N LEU A 63 -6.96 -9.80 11.01
CA LEU A 63 -7.32 -11.06 11.66
C LEU A 63 -7.89 -10.82 13.06
#